data_AF-A0A060C3H1-F1
#
_entry.id   AF-A0A060C3H1-F1
#
_cell.length_a   1.000
_cell.length_b   1.000
_cell.length_c   1.000
_cell.angle_alpha   90.00
_cell.angle_beta   90.00
_cell.angle_gamma   90.00
#
_symmetry.space_group_name_H-M   'P 1'
#
loop_
_entity.id
_entity.type
_entity.pdbx_description
1 polymer ?
#
loop_
_entity_poly.entity_id
_entity_poly.type
_entity_poly.pdbx_seq_one_letter_code
_entity_poly.pdbx_strand_id
1 'polypeptide(L)'
;MSARYPGRHLSIPRVVVAVLVALSLCVAGTYWIQRSRYVSRSLPAPWFAGYVDVTATPSYTFESDVGSQYMNVVLGFVVAGKDGCSPSWGGYYTPSQAASELDLDSRVAQVESSDRTVTVSFGGQKGSE
;
A
#
# COMPACT_ATOMS: atom_id res chain seq x y z
N MET A 1 -13.71 -53.57 -25.96
CA MET A 1 -15.03 -53.33 -25.33
C MET A 1 -14.89 -53.64 -23.83
N SER A 2 -15.10 -52.65 -22.95
CA SER A 2 -14.95 -52.84 -21.50
C SER A 2 -16.11 -53.67 -20.95
N ALA A 3 -15.79 -54.78 -20.27
CA ALA A 3 -16.70 -55.87 -19.92
C ALA A 3 -17.75 -55.57 -18.82
N ARG A 4 -17.96 -54.31 -18.43
CA ARG A 4 -18.77 -54.00 -17.24
C ARG A 4 -20.25 -53.72 -17.49
N TYR A 5 -20.72 -53.48 -18.73
CA TYR A 5 -22.15 -53.23 -19.00
C TYR A 5 -22.59 -53.62 -20.44
N PRO A 6 -23.09 -54.84 -20.70
CA PRO A 6 -23.64 -55.21 -22.00
C PRO A 6 -25.06 -54.64 -22.19
N GLY A 7 -25.31 -53.92 -23.30
CA GLY A 7 -26.66 -53.56 -23.76
C GLY A 7 -27.20 -52.15 -23.41
N ARG A 8 -26.42 -51.25 -22.81
CA ARG A 8 -26.88 -49.87 -22.55
C ARG A 8 -26.43 -48.91 -23.65
N HIS A 9 -27.35 -48.48 -24.51
CA HIS A 9 -27.15 -47.35 -25.41
C HIS A 9 -27.16 -46.05 -24.60
N LEU A 10 -26.19 -45.16 -24.85
CA LEU A 10 -26.19 -43.82 -24.28
C LEU A 10 -27.44 -43.09 -24.78
N SER A 11 -28.37 -42.80 -23.88
CA SER A 11 -29.54 -41.99 -24.20
C SER A 11 -29.07 -40.58 -24.51
N ILE A 12 -29.10 -40.19 -25.80
CA ILE A 12 -28.71 -38.86 -26.30
C ILE A 12 -29.25 -37.72 -25.43
N PRO A 13 -30.54 -37.68 -25.02
CA PRO A 13 -31.03 -36.59 -24.17
C PRO A 13 -30.36 -36.57 -22.79
N ARG A 14 -30.05 -37.72 -22.19
CA ARG A 14 -29.33 -37.78 -20.91
C ARG A 14 -27.89 -37.30 -21.04
N VAL A 15 -27.24 -37.59 -22.17
CA VAL A 15 -25.89 -37.08 -22.47
C VAL A 15 -25.91 -35.56 -22.64
N VAL A 16 -26.87 -35.02 -23.38
CA VAL A 16 -27.03 -33.57 -23.57
C VAL A 16 -27.23 -32.86 -22.24
N VAL A 17 -28.14 -33.36 -21.39
CA VAL A 17 -28.37 -32.78 -20.05
C VAL A 17 -27.10 -32.86 -19.19
N ALA A 18 -26.40 -33.99 -19.19
CA ALA A 18 -25.15 -34.13 -18.42
C ALA A 18 -24.07 -33.13 -18.87
N VAL A 19 -23.94 -32.91 -20.19
CA VAL A 19 -23.00 -31.94 -20.75
C VAL A 19 -23.39 -30.51 -20.37
N LEU A 20 -24.67 -30.15 -20.47
CA LEU A 20 -25.14 -28.81 -20.07
C LEU A 20 -24.91 -28.53 -18.58
N VAL A 21 -25.19 -29.52 -17.72
CA VAL A 21 -24.91 -29.41 -16.28
C VAL A 21 -23.41 -29.25 -16.04
N ALA A 22 -22.57 -30.07 -16.67
CA ALA A 22 -21.12 -29.95 -16.53
C ALA A 22 -20.61 -28.57 -16.98
N LEU A 23 -21.07 -28.06 -18.13
CA LEU A 23 -20.72 -26.74 -18.62
C LEU A 23 -21.17 -25.63 -17.66
N SER A 24 -22.41 -25.69 -17.17
CA SER A 24 -22.93 -24.70 -16.23
C SER A 24 -22.13 -24.67 -14.92
N LEU A 25 -21.72 -25.83 -14.40
CA LEU A 25 -20.87 -25.92 -13.21
C LEU A 25 -19.48 -25.35 -13.45
N CYS A 26 -18.88 -25.61 -14.62
CA CYS A 26 -17.60 -25.01 -15.00
C CYS A 26 -17.69 -23.47 -15.09
N VAL A 27 -18.74 -22.95 -15.73
CA VAL A 27 -18.95 -21.50 -15.86
C VAL A 27 -19.22 -20.85 -14.50
N ALA A 28 -20.11 -21.42 -13.68
CA ALA A 28 -20.41 -20.91 -12.35
C ALA A 28 -19.17 -20.96 -11.43
N GLY A 29 -18.41 -22.06 -11.48
CA GLY A 29 -17.18 -22.24 -10.70
C GLY A 29 -16.11 -21.21 -11.09
N THR A 30 -15.85 -21.04 -12.39
CA THR A 30 -14.87 -20.05 -12.88
C THR A 30 -15.30 -18.61 -12.57
N TYR A 31 -16.58 -18.28 -12.72
CA TYR A 31 -17.14 -16.98 -12.36
C TYR A 31 -16.97 -16.69 -10.85
N TRP A 32 -17.27 -17.66 -9.99
CA TRP A 32 -17.12 -17.51 -8.55
C TRP A 32 -15.65 -17.30 -8.14
N ILE A 33 -14.72 -18.09 -8.69
CA ILE A 33 -13.27 -17.96 -8.40
C ILE A 33 -12.76 -16.58 -8.82
N GLN A 34 -13.14 -16.11 -10.02
CA GLN A 34 -12.76 -14.78 -10.49
C GLN A 34 -13.32 -13.70 -9.57
N ARG A 35 -14.61 -13.75 -9.23
CA ARG A 35 -15.25 -12.80 -8.32
C ARG A 35 -14.56 -12.76 -6.95
N SER A 36 -14.23 -13.90 -6.36
CA SER A 36 -13.52 -13.96 -5.08
C SER A 36 -12.12 -13.35 -5.15
N ARG A 37 -11.42 -13.48 -6.29
CA ARG A 37 -10.12 -12.80 -6.50
C ARG A 37 -10.25 -11.29 -6.67
N TYR A 38 -11.32 -10.80 -7.30
CA TYR A 38 -11.57 -9.36 -7.41
C TYR A 38 -11.94 -8.71 -6.06
N VAL A 39 -12.65 -9.44 -5.19
CA VAL A 39 -12.96 -8.98 -3.83
C VAL A 39 -11.72 -9.00 -2.93
N SER A 40 -10.84 -9.98 -3.11
CA SER A 40 -9.53 -10.04 -2.46
C SER A 40 -8.48 -9.21 -3.22
N ARG A 41 -8.70 -7.90 -3.35
CA ARG A 41 -7.62 -7.00 -3.80
C ARG A 41 -6.49 -7.13 -2.78
N SER A 42 -5.31 -7.61 -3.22
CA SER A 42 -4.17 -7.74 -2.32
C SER A 42 -3.91 -6.38 -1.72
N LEU A 43 -4.08 -6.26 -0.40
CA LEU A 43 -3.62 -5.08 0.31
C LEU A 43 -2.12 -4.92 0.04
N PRO A 44 -1.61 -3.69 -0.07
CA PRO A 44 -0.17 -3.46 -0.12
C PRO A 44 0.53 -4.25 0.98
N ALA A 45 1.74 -4.74 0.71
CA ALA A 45 2.52 -5.41 1.73
C ALA A 45 2.64 -4.50 2.97
N PRO A 46 2.47 -5.03 4.19
CA PRO A 46 2.68 -4.24 5.39
C PRO A 46 4.12 -3.75 5.42
N TRP A 47 4.30 -2.48 5.76
CA TRP A 47 5.61 -1.83 5.83
C TRP A 47 5.79 -1.13 7.17
N PHE A 48 7.03 -0.90 7.55
CA PHE A 48 7.43 -0.21 8.79
C PHE A 48 8.20 1.06 8.45
N ALA A 49 7.97 2.11 9.25
CA ALA A 49 8.73 3.35 9.22
C ALA A 49 8.79 4.01 10.59
N GLY A 50 9.96 4.54 10.93
CA GLY A 50 10.15 5.35 12.12
C GLY A 50 9.65 6.78 11.90
N TYR A 51 9.02 7.36 12.92
CA TYR A 51 8.68 8.79 12.94
C TYR A 51 9.92 9.61 13.30
N VAL A 52 10.14 10.71 12.59
CA VAL A 52 11.21 11.66 12.83
C VAL A 52 10.60 13.05 12.95
N ASP A 53 10.83 13.70 14.08
CA ASP A 53 10.55 15.12 14.25
C ASP A 53 11.66 15.92 13.56
N VAL A 54 11.33 16.52 12.41
CA VAL A 54 12.30 17.30 11.62
C VAL A 54 12.63 18.65 12.26
N THR A 55 11.85 19.07 13.26
CA THR A 55 12.03 20.33 13.99
C THR A 55 12.79 20.16 15.32
N ALA A 56 13.08 18.91 15.71
CA ALA A 56 13.79 18.61 16.94
C ALA A 56 15.24 19.14 16.92
N THR A 57 15.69 19.60 18.09
CA THR A 57 17.08 20.01 18.33
C THR A 57 17.67 19.20 19.49
N PRO A 58 18.77 18.46 19.29
CA PRO A 58 19.56 18.32 18.05
C PRO A 58 18.81 17.54 16.95
N SER A 59 19.17 17.80 15.69
CA SER A 59 18.56 17.13 14.54
C SER A 59 18.99 15.65 14.45
N TYR A 60 18.06 14.79 14.03
CA TYR A 60 18.31 13.37 13.80
C TYR A 60 18.62 13.10 12.32
N THR A 61 19.71 12.39 12.02
CA THR A 61 20.23 12.13 10.66
C THR A 61 19.54 10.95 9.97
N PHE A 62 18.24 11.08 9.68
CA PHE A 62 17.42 10.02 9.09
C PHE A 62 17.85 9.61 7.65
N GLU A 63 18.55 10.51 6.96
CA GLU A 63 19.09 10.34 5.61
C GLU A 63 20.30 9.40 5.54
N SER A 64 20.98 9.20 6.66
CA SER A 64 22.15 8.32 6.76
C SER A 64 21.76 6.83 6.85
N ASP A 65 22.76 5.93 6.76
CA ASP A 65 22.54 4.49 6.86
C ASP A 65 22.08 4.12 8.28
N VAL A 66 20.77 4.02 8.45
CA VAL A 66 20.08 3.60 9.66
C VAL A 66 19.97 2.07 9.77
N GLY A 67 20.64 1.33 8.88
CA GLY A 67 20.59 -0.13 8.80
C GLY A 67 19.38 -0.66 8.03
N SER A 68 19.46 -1.93 7.63
CA SER A 68 18.49 -2.58 6.72
C SER A 68 17.06 -2.72 7.27
N GLN A 69 16.84 -2.44 8.55
CA GLN A 69 15.53 -2.53 9.18
C GLN A 69 14.69 -1.25 9.03
N TYR A 70 15.32 -0.12 8.71
CA TYR A 70 14.70 1.21 8.70
C TYR A 70 14.66 1.82 7.30
N MET A 71 14.12 1.04 6.36
CA MET A 71 14.03 1.41 4.95
C MET A 71 13.08 2.57 4.67
N ASN A 72 12.14 2.87 5.55
CA ASN A 72 11.17 3.94 5.33
C ASN A 72 11.14 4.88 6.53
N VAL A 73 10.82 6.15 6.29
CA VAL A 73 10.78 7.21 7.30
C VAL A 73 9.49 8.01 7.18
N VAL A 74 8.90 8.35 8.33
CA VAL A 74 7.77 9.28 8.40
C VAL A 74 8.26 10.60 9.00
N LEU A 75 8.23 11.66 8.20
CA LEU A 75 8.59 13.01 8.63
C LEU A 75 7.38 13.65 9.32
N GLY A 76 7.54 13.95 10.60
CA GLY A 76 6.54 14.60 11.45
C GLY A 76 6.97 16.01 11.83
N PHE A 77 6.08 17.00 11.91
CA PHE A 77 4.70 17.03 11.40
C PHE A 77 4.47 18.32 10.61
N VAL A 78 3.66 18.24 9.56
CA VAL A 78 3.11 19.41 8.89
C VAL A 78 1.79 19.79 9.57
N VAL A 79 1.68 21.04 10.00
CA VAL A 79 0.53 21.59 10.72
C VAL A 79 0.13 22.92 10.10
N ALA A 80 -1.05 23.42 10.44
CA ALA A 80 -1.48 24.77 10.08
C ALA A 80 -0.50 25.82 10.63
N GLY A 81 -0.05 26.71 9.77
CA GLY A 81 0.77 27.86 10.12
C GLY A 81 0.02 28.89 10.96
N LYS A 82 0.71 29.96 11.36
CA LYS A 82 0.12 31.02 12.21
C LYS A 82 -1.09 31.72 11.58
N ASP A 83 -1.16 31.72 10.27
CA ASP A 83 -2.27 32.26 9.47
C ASP A 83 -3.42 31.27 9.28
N GLY A 84 -3.25 30.01 9.69
CA GLY A 84 -4.24 28.93 9.53
C GLY A 84 -4.43 28.45 8.08
N CYS A 85 -3.74 29.05 7.12
CA CYS A 85 -3.93 28.81 5.69
C CYS A 85 -2.68 28.25 4.99
N SER A 86 -1.51 28.38 5.61
CA SER A 86 -0.25 27.93 5.04
C SER A 86 0.27 26.70 5.82
N PRO A 87 0.76 25.64 5.14
CA PRO A 87 1.37 24.52 5.84
C PRO A 87 2.69 24.96 6.49
N SER A 88 3.01 24.39 7.66
CA SER A 88 4.26 24.65 8.37
C SER A 88 4.76 23.40 9.09
N TRP A 89 6.07 23.19 9.10
CA TRP A 89 6.70 22.15 9.91
C TRP A 89 6.70 22.55 11.38
N GLY A 90 5.93 21.82 12.19
CA GLY A 90 5.74 22.06 13.62
C GLY A 90 5.15 23.44 13.98
N GLY A 91 4.74 24.26 13.00
CA GLY A 91 4.33 25.65 13.19
C GLY A 91 5.49 26.64 13.25
N TYR A 92 6.73 26.19 13.01
CA TYR A 92 7.95 26.99 13.14
C TYR A 92 8.56 27.38 11.80
N TYR A 93 8.56 26.46 10.83
CA TYR A 93 9.18 26.65 9.52
C TYR A 93 8.14 26.54 8.40
N THR A 94 8.14 27.47 7.45
CA THR A 94 7.43 27.24 6.17
C THR A 94 8.12 26.12 5.38
N PRO A 95 7.49 25.55 4.35
CA PRO A 95 8.14 24.54 3.50
C PRO A 95 9.44 25.06 2.88
N SER A 96 9.46 26.33 2.43
CA SER A 96 10.67 26.96 1.90
C SER A 96 11.76 27.16 2.95
N GLN A 97 11.40 27.55 4.18
CA GLN A 97 12.36 27.67 5.28
C GLN A 97 12.91 26.31 5.70
N ALA A 98 12.07 25.27 5.75
CA ALA A 98 12.54 23.92 6.04
C ALA A 98 13.52 23.42 4.97
N ALA A 99 13.27 23.73 3.70
CA ALA A 99 14.19 23.42 2.61
C ALA A 99 15.56 24.12 2.79
N SER A 100 15.58 25.41 3.14
CA SER A 100 16.85 26.17 3.25
C SER A 100 17.55 26.07 4.60
N GLU A 101 16.82 26.02 5.71
CA GLU A 101 17.36 26.08 7.08
C GLU A 101 17.59 24.69 7.68
N LEU A 102 16.78 23.69 7.30
CA LEU A 102 16.91 22.30 7.77
C LEU A 102 17.51 21.37 6.70
N ASP A 103 17.83 21.93 5.52
CA ASP A 103 18.28 21.21 4.32
C ASP A 103 17.34 20.03 3.96
N LEU A 104 16.03 20.21 4.20
CA LEU A 104 15.10 19.09 4.19
C LEU A 104 14.98 18.44 2.81
N ASP A 105 15.01 19.23 1.74
CA ASP A 105 14.90 18.75 0.36
C ASP A 105 16.09 17.87 -0.02
N SER A 106 17.32 18.28 0.32
CA SER A 106 18.53 17.50 0.05
C SER A 106 18.53 16.18 0.82
N ARG A 107 18.09 16.22 2.08
CA ARG A 107 18.01 15.04 2.95
C ARG A 107 16.94 14.05 2.47
N VAL A 108 15.79 14.54 2.01
CA VAL A 108 14.76 13.72 1.36
C VAL A 108 15.31 13.09 0.08
N ALA A 109 15.96 13.88 -0.78
CA ALA A 109 16.56 13.38 -2.01
C ALA A 109 17.61 12.28 -1.74
N GLN A 110 18.39 12.40 -0.66
CA GLN A 110 19.34 11.36 -0.25
C GLN A 110 18.63 10.06 0.19
N VAL A 111 17.53 10.15 0.92
CA VAL A 111 16.72 8.97 1.28
C VAL A 111 16.19 8.29 0.01
N GLU A 112 15.55 9.05 -0.88
CA GLU A 112 14.99 8.51 -2.12
C GLU A 112 16.05 7.91 -3.04
N SER A 113 17.25 8.50 -3.11
CA SER A 113 18.39 7.96 -3.87
C SER A 113 18.88 6.60 -3.37
N SER A 114 18.54 6.24 -2.13
CA SER A 114 18.87 4.97 -1.49
C SER A 114 17.77 3.91 -1.62
N ASP A 115 16.78 4.12 -2.51
CA ASP A 115 15.59 3.26 -2.68
C ASP A 115 14.75 3.12 -1.40
N ARG A 116 14.80 4.16 -0.56
CA ARG A 116 14.05 4.27 0.71
C ARG A 116 12.86 5.21 0.53
N THR A 117 11.76 4.94 1.24
CA THR A 117 10.53 5.75 1.09
C THR A 117 10.42 6.81 2.17
N VAL A 118 10.09 8.04 1.77
CA VAL A 118 9.70 9.14 2.66
C VAL A 118 8.18 9.27 2.67
N THR A 119 7.60 9.42 3.86
CA THR A 119 6.18 9.76 4.05
C THR A 119 6.09 11.03 4.90
N VAL A 120 5.18 11.93 4.57
CA VAL A 120 4.92 13.15 5.38
C VAL A 120 3.69 12.91 6.24
N SER A 121 3.80 13.20 7.53
CA SER A 121 2.69 13.15 8.48
C SER A 121 2.17 14.55 8.80
N PHE A 122 0.84 14.68 8.81
CA PHE A 122 0.14 15.91 9.13
C PHE A 122 -0.43 15.86 10.56
N GLY A 123 -0.58 17.02 11.21
CA GLY A 123 -1.18 17.15 12.55
C GLY A 123 -0.23 16.84 13.71
N GLY A 124 -0.44 15.72 14.39
CA GLY A 124 0.29 15.34 15.61
C GLY A 124 -0.33 15.89 16.90
N GLN A 125 0.31 15.66 18.05
CA GLN A 125 -0.31 15.89 19.37
C GLN A 125 -0.70 17.37 19.62
N LYS A 126 0.10 18.31 19.11
CA LYS A 126 -0.02 19.75 19.43
C LYS A 126 -0.47 20.61 18.25
N GLY A 127 -0.67 20.03 17.07
CA GLY A 127 -0.99 20.75 15.84
C GLY A 127 -2.33 20.33 15.26
N SER A 128 -3.02 21.28 14.63
CA SER A 128 -4.14 21.00 13.73
C SER A 128 -3.66 21.02 12.29
N GLU A 129 -4.32 20.23 11.44
CA GLU A 129 -4.12 20.19 10.00
C GLU A 129 -4.78 21.40 9.31
#